data_AF-A0A8W8JGI0-F1
#
_entry.id   AF-A0A8W8JGI0-F1
#
_cell.length_a   1.000
_cell.length_b   1.000
_cell.length_c   1.000
_cell.angle_alpha   90.00
_cell.angle_beta   90.00
_cell.angle_gamma   90.00
#
_symmetry.space_group_name_H-M   'P 1'
#
loop_
_entity.id
_entity.type
_entity.pdbx_description
1 polymer ?
#
loop_
_entity_poly.entity_id
_entity_poly.type
_entity_poly.pdbx_seq_one_letter_code
_entity_poly.pdbx_strand_id
1 'polypeptide(L)'
;MSKEDFLCWDNDIDLDELLGEYADHEEKSGDQPPKEEQSYQCPDCKKILKSISGFRGHMTKQHKKSKTKASDHRVTATSCATAGNSKSPSPSCSVDIESILHEASLRTLTRLEECPMHNLFGESVIVRLARFCSKAQFLEQPLVGHLKDIFSSNLCDPHSRELFFSKFHSLRLSECVQTECVSLFILNGCEEKREDIIHFLQEFLLELPSEILGRLLQENRTTSNTLADQISTMDQQILYYISGFIVANLKKKCRRMTSACREGRLQLLEKLSCKAENSSFVTKFDAWLRKNSRGGLLRPTDSFYLLVRELEIVIRKIPDYSHSHISCKVKESMMESFMVNHYLKQLFGENSERDLSPLLEDIICVFLTVRGFATARVLRNKLSGRTSKQSDSLRQALKSKNNN
;
A
#
# COMPACT_ATOMS: atom_id res chain seq x y z
N MET A 1 0.98 -8.85 23.62
CA MET A 1 1.50 -10.22 23.48
C MET A 1 2.73 -10.31 24.35
N SER A 2 2.89 -11.34 25.18
CA SER A 2 4.11 -11.49 25.99
C SER A 2 5.26 -12.06 25.13
N LYS A 3 6.51 -11.85 25.58
CA LYS A 3 7.72 -12.38 24.95
C LYS A 3 7.72 -13.92 24.91
N GLU A 4 7.12 -14.53 25.92
CA GLU A 4 6.99 -15.97 26.09
C GLU A 4 5.96 -16.58 25.11
N ASP A 5 4.89 -15.85 24.77
CA ASP A 5 3.87 -16.31 23.81
C ASP A 5 4.40 -16.40 22.36
N PHE A 6 5.44 -15.62 22.02
CA PHE A 6 6.05 -15.58 20.69
C PHE A 6 7.20 -16.60 20.54
N LEU A 7 8.01 -16.80 21.59
CA LEU A 7 9.11 -17.79 21.58
C LEU A 7 8.63 -19.25 21.49
N CYS A 8 7.35 -19.50 21.74
CA CYS A 8 6.75 -20.83 21.52
C CYS A 8 6.21 -21.04 20.10
N TRP A 9 6.36 -20.06 19.18
CA TRP A 9 5.99 -20.23 17.78
C TRP A 9 6.87 -21.24 17.04
N ASP A 10 8.18 -21.27 17.34
CA ASP A 10 9.16 -22.18 16.71
C ASP A 10 9.01 -23.66 17.12
N ASN A 11 8.27 -23.96 18.20
CA ASN A 11 8.19 -25.33 18.75
C ASN A 11 6.78 -25.95 18.65
N ASP A 12 5.73 -25.15 18.40
CA ASP A 12 4.34 -25.64 18.35
C ASP A 12 3.72 -25.61 16.96
N ILE A 13 4.36 -24.95 15.99
CA ILE A 13 3.92 -24.92 14.60
C ILE A 13 5.15 -25.22 13.76
N ASP A 14 5.19 -26.42 13.20
CA ASP A 14 6.04 -26.68 12.05
C ASP A 14 5.44 -25.88 10.88
N LEU A 15 5.86 -24.62 10.75
CA LEU A 15 5.42 -23.70 9.70
C LEU A 15 5.78 -24.23 8.30
N ASP A 16 6.73 -25.16 8.22
CA ASP A 16 7.09 -25.85 6.99
C ASP A 16 6.12 -27.00 6.67
N GLU A 17 5.59 -27.71 7.68
CA GLU A 17 4.53 -28.72 7.56
C GLU A 17 3.16 -28.07 7.28
N LEU A 18 2.78 -27.04 8.06
CA LEU A 18 1.48 -26.38 7.99
C LEU A 18 1.27 -25.56 6.69
N LEU A 19 2.35 -25.09 6.06
CA LEU A 19 2.32 -24.45 4.74
C LEU A 19 2.74 -25.39 3.60
N GLY A 20 3.13 -26.63 3.92
CA GLY A 20 3.32 -27.72 2.97
C GLY A 20 1.97 -28.20 2.41
N GLU A 21 0.95 -28.30 3.26
CA GLU A 21 -0.39 -28.78 2.87
C GLU A 21 -1.16 -27.85 1.91
N TYR A 22 -0.78 -26.57 1.83
CA TYR A 22 -1.32 -25.64 0.81
C TYR A 22 -0.60 -25.76 -0.56
N ALA A 23 0.50 -26.50 -0.66
CA ALA A 23 1.21 -26.73 -1.92
C ALA A 23 0.65 -27.90 -2.74
N ASP A 24 -0.20 -28.75 -2.14
CA ASP A 24 -0.69 -29.98 -2.77
C ASP A 24 -2.04 -29.84 -3.50
N HIS A 25 -2.62 -28.64 -3.55
CA HIS A 25 -3.94 -28.41 -4.15
C HIS A 25 -3.97 -27.70 -5.51
N GLU A 26 -2.84 -27.59 -6.21
CA GLU A 26 -2.87 -27.16 -7.61
C GLU A 26 -1.99 -28.01 -8.53
N GLU A 27 -2.52 -29.18 -8.92
CA GLU A 27 -2.22 -29.76 -10.23
C GLU A 27 -3.51 -30.24 -10.91
N LYS A 28 -3.98 -29.45 -11.88
CA LYS A 28 -4.21 -29.85 -13.29
C LYS A 28 -5.15 -28.86 -13.98
N SER A 29 -4.58 -28.01 -14.83
CA SER A 29 -5.26 -27.64 -16.07
C SER A 29 -4.23 -27.13 -17.07
N GLY A 30 -4.05 -27.89 -18.14
CA GLY A 30 -3.29 -27.47 -19.31
C GLY A 30 -3.97 -26.34 -20.08
N ASP A 31 -3.20 -25.77 -21.00
CA ASP A 31 -3.50 -24.66 -21.89
C ASP A 31 -4.97 -24.52 -22.33
N GLN A 32 -5.57 -23.36 -22.02
CA GLN A 32 -6.70 -22.82 -22.79
C GLN A 32 -6.64 -21.27 -22.87
N PRO A 33 -7.16 -20.66 -23.96
CA PRO A 33 -7.09 -19.22 -24.21
C PRO A 33 -8.01 -18.40 -23.27
N PRO A 34 -7.90 -17.06 -23.26
CA PRO A 34 -8.54 -16.22 -22.24
C PRO A 34 -10.08 -16.34 -22.30
N LYS A 35 -10.68 -16.77 -21.19
CA LYS A 35 -12.14 -16.91 -21.05
C LYS A 35 -12.77 -15.55 -20.72
N GLU A 36 -13.63 -15.08 -21.62
CA GLU A 36 -14.67 -14.09 -21.32
C GLU A 36 -15.42 -14.46 -20.02
N GLU A 37 -15.78 -13.46 -19.20
CA GLU A 37 -16.47 -13.68 -17.93
C GLU A 37 -17.85 -14.32 -18.15
N GLN A 38 -17.94 -15.63 -17.95
CA GLN A 38 -19.17 -16.40 -18.09
C GLN A 38 -19.93 -16.41 -16.76
N SER A 39 -21.20 -15.98 -16.78
CA SER A 39 -22.09 -16.04 -15.62
C SER A 39 -23.19 -17.10 -15.82
N TYR A 40 -23.76 -17.59 -14.72
CA TYR A 40 -24.77 -18.65 -14.71
C TYR A 40 -25.99 -18.20 -13.92
N GLN A 41 -27.19 -18.24 -14.52
CA GLN A 41 -28.41 -17.81 -13.87
C GLN A 41 -29.24 -19.00 -13.37
N CYS A 42 -29.57 -19.02 -12.08
CA CYS A 42 -30.45 -20.03 -11.51
C CYS A 42 -31.87 -19.92 -12.14
N PRO A 43 -32.43 -21.01 -12.70
CA PRO A 43 -33.78 -20.97 -13.27
C PRO A 43 -34.86 -20.77 -12.20
N ASP A 44 -34.63 -21.29 -10.98
CA ASP A 44 -35.62 -21.32 -9.89
C ASP A 44 -35.71 -19.99 -9.14
N CYS A 45 -34.59 -19.28 -8.94
CA CYS A 45 -34.57 -18.03 -8.16
C CYS A 45 -33.92 -16.82 -8.88
N LYS A 46 -33.59 -16.97 -10.17
CA LYS A 46 -33.01 -15.93 -11.04
C LYS A 46 -31.67 -15.33 -10.58
N LYS A 47 -31.06 -15.85 -9.51
CA LYS A 47 -29.75 -15.44 -9.00
C LYS A 47 -28.63 -15.74 -10.00
N ILE A 48 -27.78 -14.76 -10.28
CA ILE A 48 -26.62 -14.87 -11.18
C ILE A 48 -25.38 -15.26 -10.37
N LEU A 49 -24.64 -16.26 -10.85
CA LEU A 49 -23.49 -16.86 -10.20
C LEU A 49 -22.30 -16.83 -11.15
N LYS A 50 -21.15 -16.35 -10.66
CA LYS A 50 -19.95 -16.10 -11.49
C LYS A 50 -19.16 -17.36 -11.87
N SER A 51 -19.58 -18.54 -11.40
CA SER A 51 -18.87 -19.79 -11.67
C SER A 51 -19.80 -21.01 -11.71
N ILE A 52 -19.40 -22.04 -12.45
CA ILE A 52 -20.09 -23.33 -12.55
C ILE A 52 -20.20 -24.00 -11.17
N SER A 53 -19.11 -23.96 -10.39
CA SER A 53 -19.08 -24.53 -9.04
C SER A 53 -20.06 -23.82 -8.12
N GLY A 54 -20.13 -22.48 -8.21
CA GLY A 54 -21.12 -21.67 -7.50
C GLY A 54 -22.56 -22.04 -7.89
N PHE A 55 -22.82 -22.20 -9.19
CA PHE A 55 -24.12 -22.65 -9.71
C PHE A 55 -24.53 -24.03 -9.18
N ARG A 56 -23.65 -25.03 -9.28
CA ARG A 56 -23.94 -26.39 -8.79
C ARG A 56 -24.15 -26.44 -7.27
N GLY A 57 -23.31 -25.73 -6.52
CA GLY A 57 -23.45 -25.61 -5.07
C GLY A 57 -24.77 -24.95 -4.67
N HIS A 58 -25.18 -23.91 -5.40
CA HIS A 58 -26.46 -23.24 -5.20
C HIS A 58 -27.65 -24.15 -5.51
N MET A 59 -27.68 -24.82 -6.66
CA MET A 59 -28.76 -25.76 -7.04
C MET A 59 -28.90 -26.91 -6.05
N THR A 60 -27.79 -27.42 -5.53
CA THR A 60 -27.79 -28.53 -4.57
C THR A 60 -28.27 -28.08 -3.19
N LYS A 61 -27.78 -26.93 -2.69
CA LYS A 61 -28.08 -26.47 -1.32
C LYS A 61 -29.45 -25.80 -1.19
N GLN A 62 -29.87 -25.01 -2.18
CA GLN A 62 -31.07 -24.19 -2.10
C GLN A 62 -32.28 -24.85 -2.75
N HIS A 63 -32.07 -25.64 -3.82
CA HIS A 63 -33.16 -26.25 -4.59
C HIS A 63 -33.19 -27.77 -4.50
N LYS A 64 -32.27 -28.39 -3.73
CA LYS A 64 -32.10 -29.85 -3.57
C LYS A 64 -32.00 -30.61 -4.90
N LYS A 65 -31.52 -29.96 -5.96
CA LYS A 65 -31.34 -30.53 -7.30
C LYS A 65 -29.86 -30.73 -7.58
N SER A 66 -29.40 -31.98 -7.64
CA SER A 66 -27.98 -32.33 -7.81
C SER A 66 -27.57 -32.60 -9.27
N LYS A 67 -28.53 -32.72 -10.21
CA LYS A 67 -28.29 -33.14 -11.61
C LYS A 67 -28.59 -32.06 -12.66
N THR A 68 -28.57 -30.78 -12.32
CA THR A 68 -28.82 -29.71 -13.29
C THR A 68 -27.54 -29.38 -14.08
N LYS A 69 -27.62 -29.45 -15.42
CA LYS A 69 -26.50 -29.10 -16.31
C LYS A 69 -26.29 -27.58 -16.31
N ALA A 70 -25.12 -27.14 -15.86
CA ALA A 70 -24.78 -25.72 -15.77
C ALA A 70 -24.62 -25.04 -17.15
N SER A 71 -24.30 -25.81 -18.20
CA SER A 71 -24.18 -25.29 -19.57
C SER A 71 -25.46 -24.64 -20.07
N ASP A 72 -26.61 -25.16 -19.65
CA ASP A 72 -27.93 -24.80 -20.17
C ASP A 72 -28.45 -23.51 -19.52
N HIS A 73 -27.72 -22.97 -18.54
CA HIS A 73 -28.07 -21.81 -17.74
C HIS A 73 -26.99 -20.72 -17.78
N ARG A 74 -26.11 -20.79 -18.79
CA ARG A 74 -25.07 -19.79 -19.04
C ARG A 74 -25.69 -18.52 -19.61
N VAL A 75 -25.35 -17.37 -19.04
CA VAL A 75 -25.80 -16.05 -19.48
C VAL A 75 -24.59 -15.19 -19.80
N THR A 76 -24.55 -14.69 -21.03
CA THR A 76 -23.55 -13.71 -21.50
C THR A 76 -23.94 -12.34 -20.97
N ALA A 77 -23.02 -11.64 -20.33
CA ALA A 77 -23.29 -10.35 -19.71
C ALA A 77 -23.53 -9.27 -20.79
N THR A 78 -24.79 -9.05 -21.15
CA THR A 78 -25.23 -7.83 -21.82
C THR A 78 -26.27 -7.14 -20.96
N SER A 79 -25.89 -5.97 -20.43
CA SER A 79 -26.70 -4.90 -19.84
C SER A 79 -27.68 -5.25 -18.70
N CYS A 80 -27.38 -4.75 -17.49
CA CYS A 80 -28.34 -4.01 -16.67
C CYS A 80 -27.61 -3.31 -15.51
N ALA A 81 -27.38 -2.01 -15.69
CA ALA A 81 -27.13 -1.07 -14.61
C ALA A 81 -28.46 -0.70 -13.94
N THR A 82 -28.56 -0.78 -12.62
CA THR A 82 -29.03 0.31 -11.73
C THR A 82 -29.15 -0.12 -10.26
N ALA A 83 -28.76 0.83 -9.40
CA ALA A 83 -29.26 1.15 -8.06
C ALA A 83 -28.86 0.29 -6.84
N GLY A 84 -28.30 0.97 -5.82
CA GLY A 84 -28.28 0.49 -4.44
C GLY A 84 -27.17 1.05 -3.55
N ASN A 85 -27.18 2.36 -3.30
CA ASN A 85 -26.31 3.05 -2.34
C ASN A 85 -26.36 2.45 -0.91
N SER A 86 -25.19 2.27 -0.31
CA SER A 86 -24.94 2.55 1.12
C SER A 86 -23.43 2.60 1.38
N LYS A 87 -22.80 3.72 0.97
CA LYS A 87 -21.47 4.09 1.46
C LYS A 87 -21.62 4.66 2.86
N SER A 88 -21.32 3.86 3.88
CA SER A 88 -20.85 4.41 5.14
C SER A 88 -19.41 4.91 4.91
N PRO A 89 -19.07 6.16 5.26
CA PRO A 89 -17.70 6.61 5.18
C PRO A 89 -16.93 5.94 6.32
N SER A 90 -16.16 4.92 5.98
CA SER A 90 -15.04 4.49 6.81
C SER A 90 -14.13 5.70 7.03
N PRO A 91 -13.61 5.95 8.24
CA PRO A 91 -12.71 7.06 8.50
C PRO A 91 -11.39 6.73 7.81
N SER A 92 -11.28 7.14 6.54
CA SER A 92 -9.98 7.22 5.89
C SER A 92 -9.18 8.24 6.70
N CYS A 93 -7.99 7.85 7.12
CA CYS A 93 -6.90 8.79 7.36
C CYS A 93 -6.56 9.43 6.00
N SER A 94 -7.50 10.16 5.42
CA SER A 94 -7.35 10.89 4.17
C SER A 94 -6.51 12.09 4.54
N VAL A 95 -5.28 12.05 4.07
CA VAL A 95 -4.45 13.24 3.93
C VAL A 95 -5.33 14.36 3.38
N ASP A 96 -5.42 15.48 4.10
CA ASP A 96 -6.25 16.60 3.70
C ASP A 96 -5.56 17.34 2.55
N ILE A 97 -5.87 16.89 1.33
CA ILE A 97 -5.29 17.44 0.10
C ILE A 97 -5.58 18.94 -0.03
N GLU A 98 -6.71 19.43 0.50
CA GLU A 98 -7.02 20.86 0.47
C GLU A 98 -6.08 21.64 1.40
N SER A 99 -5.86 21.15 2.63
CA SER A 99 -4.88 21.74 3.54
C SER A 99 -3.46 21.72 2.97
N ILE A 100 -3.03 20.60 2.38
CA ILE A 100 -1.70 20.50 1.74
C ILE A 100 -1.59 21.49 0.59
N LEU A 101 -2.62 21.58 -0.25
CA LEU A 101 -2.61 22.45 -1.40
C LEU A 101 -2.55 23.93 -0.98
N HIS A 102 -3.31 24.30 0.04
CA HIS A 102 -3.27 25.65 0.61
C HIS A 102 -1.87 26.00 1.11
N GLU A 103 -1.28 25.11 1.92
CA GLU A 103 0.04 25.35 2.50
C GLU A 103 1.17 25.34 1.46
N ALA A 104 1.07 24.49 0.44
CA ALA A 104 2.01 24.44 -0.68
C ALA A 104 1.88 25.67 -1.59
N SER A 105 0.66 26.17 -1.80
CA SER A 105 0.40 27.38 -2.58
C SER A 105 0.99 28.60 -1.87
N LEU A 106 0.76 28.76 -0.57
CA LEU A 106 1.33 29.85 0.20
C LEU A 106 2.86 29.83 0.15
N ARG A 107 3.49 28.66 0.35
CA ARG A 107 4.96 28.52 0.23
C ARG A 107 5.47 28.87 -1.16
N THR A 108 4.78 28.42 -2.21
CA THR A 108 5.16 28.72 -3.59
C THR A 108 5.10 30.23 -3.84
N LEU A 109 4.05 30.90 -3.39
CA LEU A 109 3.90 32.36 -3.49
C LEU A 109 5.00 33.10 -2.72
N THR A 110 5.27 32.72 -1.47
CA THR A 110 6.38 33.29 -0.68
C THR A 110 7.72 33.12 -1.39
N ARG A 111 7.98 31.94 -1.96
CA ARG A 111 9.22 31.65 -2.66
C ARG A 111 9.38 32.48 -3.94
N LEU A 112 8.29 32.72 -4.67
CA LEU A 112 8.30 33.60 -5.85
C LEU A 112 8.51 35.07 -5.45
N GLU A 113 7.90 35.53 -4.36
CA GLU A 113 8.07 36.88 -3.82
C GLU A 113 9.52 37.14 -3.35
N GLU A 114 10.12 36.17 -2.66
CA GLU A 114 11.47 36.26 -2.10
C GLU A 114 12.58 35.89 -3.10
N CYS A 115 12.24 35.42 -4.29
CA CYS A 115 13.20 34.94 -5.28
C CYS A 115 14.15 36.09 -5.71
N PRO A 116 15.47 35.98 -5.44
CA PRO A 116 16.42 37.03 -5.79
C PRO A 116 16.46 37.31 -7.29
N MET A 117 16.25 36.28 -8.12
CA MET A 117 16.22 36.39 -9.58
C MET A 117 15.09 37.30 -10.07
N HIS A 118 13.94 37.26 -9.40
CA HIS A 118 12.79 38.09 -9.73
C HIS A 118 12.91 39.53 -9.20
N ASN A 119 13.97 39.83 -8.43
CA ASN A 119 14.23 41.14 -7.86
C ASN A 119 15.55 41.78 -8.37
N LEU A 120 16.25 41.13 -9.31
CA LEU A 120 17.56 41.56 -9.83
C LEU A 120 17.57 42.99 -10.40
N PHE A 121 16.48 43.43 -11.01
CA PHE A 121 16.36 44.74 -11.67
C PHE A 121 15.22 45.59 -11.08
N GLY A 122 14.93 45.40 -9.80
CA GLY A 122 13.77 45.98 -9.13
C GLY A 122 12.61 44.98 -9.05
N GLU A 123 11.48 45.44 -8.52
CA GLU A 123 10.32 44.58 -8.27
C GLU A 123 9.66 44.12 -9.58
N SER A 124 9.79 42.83 -9.89
CA SER A 124 9.16 42.25 -11.08
C SER A 124 7.64 42.10 -10.93
N VAL A 125 6.98 41.96 -12.08
CA VAL A 125 5.54 41.68 -12.15
C VAL A 125 5.18 40.37 -11.43
N ILE A 126 6.04 39.35 -11.52
CA ILE A 126 5.87 38.07 -10.82
C ILE A 126 5.79 38.29 -9.30
N VAL A 127 6.66 39.12 -8.74
CA VAL A 127 6.69 39.43 -7.30
C VAL A 127 5.42 40.17 -6.88
N ARG A 128 4.96 41.16 -7.67
CA ARG A 128 3.72 41.88 -7.39
C ARG A 128 2.50 40.96 -7.42
N LEU A 129 2.41 40.09 -8.42
CA LEU A 129 1.33 39.11 -8.57
C LEU A 129 1.36 38.05 -7.46
N ALA A 130 2.54 37.56 -7.07
CA ALA A 130 2.68 36.63 -5.93
C ALA A 130 2.15 37.25 -4.63
N ARG A 131 2.50 38.52 -4.36
CA ARG A 131 2.03 39.26 -3.20
C ARG A 131 0.53 39.56 -3.27
N PHE A 132 0.01 39.86 -4.45
CA PHE A 132 -1.42 40.06 -4.68
C PHE A 132 -2.21 38.79 -4.33
N CYS A 133 -1.80 37.63 -4.83
CA CYS A 133 -2.43 36.35 -4.53
C CYS A 133 -2.36 35.99 -3.04
N SER A 134 -1.21 36.22 -2.39
CA SER A 134 -1.00 35.91 -0.97
C SER A 134 -1.98 36.66 -0.05
N LYS A 135 -2.37 37.88 -0.44
CA LYS A 135 -3.34 38.70 0.30
C LYS A 135 -4.80 38.29 0.05
N ALA A 136 -5.10 37.87 -1.18
CA ALA A 136 -6.47 37.71 -1.63
C ALA A 136 -6.97 36.24 -1.60
N GLN A 137 -6.08 35.26 -1.46
CA GLN A 137 -6.39 33.83 -1.21
C GLN A 137 -7.41 33.19 -2.20
N PHE A 138 -7.50 33.67 -3.45
CA PHE A 138 -8.50 33.19 -4.42
C PHE A 138 -7.97 32.19 -5.45
N LEU A 139 -6.64 32.05 -5.57
CA LEU A 139 -6.00 31.31 -6.67
C LEU A 139 -6.22 29.79 -6.59
N GLU A 140 -6.41 29.27 -5.38
CA GLU A 140 -6.46 27.84 -5.12
C GLU A 140 -7.78 27.21 -5.56
N GLN A 141 -8.91 27.90 -5.33
CA GLN A 141 -10.26 27.42 -5.64
C GLN A 141 -10.42 26.82 -7.04
N PRO A 142 -10.05 27.53 -8.13
CA PRO A 142 -10.17 26.97 -9.49
C PRO A 142 -9.20 25.81 -9.75
N LEU A 143 -8.08 25.74 -9.02
CA LEU A 143 -7.05 24.74 -9.22
C LEU A 143 -7.28 23.45 -8.41
N VAL A 144 -7.98 23.52 -7.28
CA VAL A 144 -8.18 22.38 -6.36
C VAL A 144 -8.77 21.16 -7.08
N GLY A 145 -9.80 21.35 -7.91
CA GLY A 145 -10.43 20.25 -8.65
C GLY A 145 -9.45 19.55 -9.58
N HIS A 146 -8.74 20.32 -10.40
CA HIS A 146 -7.74 19.80 -11.33
C HIS A 146 -6.58 19.12 -10.60
N LEU A 147 -6.10 19.70 -9.50
CA LEU A 147 -4.98 19.17 -8.75
C LEU A 147 -5.36 17.89 -8.00
N LYS A 148 -6.54 17.80 -7.41
CA LYS A 148 -7.03 16.55 -6.79
C LYS A 148 -7.02 15.39 -7.78
N ASP A 149 -7.48 15.62 -9.01
CA ASP A 149 -7.47 14.60 -10.05
C ASP A 149 -6.05 14.19 -10.45
N ILE A 150 -5.11 15.14 -10.49
CA ILE A 150 -3.70 14.88 -10.81
C ILE A 150 -3.02 14.07 -9.70
N PHE A 151 -3.20 14.46 -8.44
CA PHE A 151 -2.57 13.84 -7.27
C PHE A 151 -3.26 12.55 -6.80
N SER A 152 -4.38 12.16 -7.41
CA SER A 152 -4.98 10.82 -7.22
C SER A 152 -4.14 9.69 -7.83
N SER A 153 -3.17 10.04 -8.69
CA SER A 153 -2.30 9.08 -9.39
C SER A 153 -1.21 8.51 -8.46
N ASN A 154 -0.91 7.22 -8.60
CA ASN A 154 0.19 6.60 -7.87
C ASN A 154 1.55 7.06 -8.44
N LEU A 155 2.30 7.89 -7.73
CA LEU A 155 3.59 8.45 -8.21
C LEU A 155 4.77 7.47 -8.11
N CYS A 156 4.43 6.18 -8.04
CA CYS A 156 5.36 5.11 -7.72
C CYS A 156 5.96 4.39 -8.93
N ASP A 157 5.63 4.76 -10.15
CA ASP A 157 6.33 4.27 -11.33
C ASP A 157 6.69 5.42 -12.27
N PRO A 158 7.72 5.27 -13.13
CA PRO A 158 8.14 6.31 -14.07
C PRO A 158 7.02 6.77 -15.00
N HIS A 159 6.16 5.86 -15.44
CA HIS A 159 5.06 6.18 -16.35
C HIS A 159 3.98 7.02 -15.66
N SER A 160 3.61 6.71 -14.42
CA SER A 160 2.68 7.53 -13.64
C SER A 160 3.28 8.88 -13.24
N ARG A 161 4.60 8.96 -13.04
CA ARG A 161 5.29 10.25 -12.85
C ARG A 161 5.25 11.09 -14.13
N GLU A 162 5.53 10.47 -15.28
CA GLU A 162 5.47 11.13 -16.57
C GLU A 162 4.04 11.58 -16.89
N LEU A 163 3.04 10.74 -16.61
CA LEU A 163 1.63 11.08 -16.73
C LEU A 163 1.25 12.22 -15.77
N PHE A 164 1.75 12.21 -14.54
CA PHE A 164 1.58 13.29 -13.58
C PHE A 164 2.13 14.61 -14.12
N PHE A 165 3.38 14.63 -14.57
CA PHE A 165 4.00 15.82 -15.15
C PHE A 165 3.32 16.25 -16.45
N SER A 166 2.87 15.31 -17.28
CA SER A 166 2.12 15.58 -18.52
C SER A 166 0.77 16.23 -18.22
N LYS A 167 0.00 15.70 -17.26
CA LYS A 167 -1.25 16.31 -16.81
C LYS A 167 -1.01 17.69 -16.20
N PHE A 168 0.05 17.86 -15.41
CA PHE A 168 0.40 19.14 -14.82
C PHE A 168 0.80 20.17 -15.89
N HIS A 169 1.57 19.74 -16.88
CA HIS A 169 1.97 20.58 -18.01
C HIS A 169 0.76 20.96 -18.87
N SER A 170 -0.15 20.02 -19.11
CA SER A 170 -1.42 20.29 -19.81
C SER A 170 -2.28 21.28 -19.04
N LEU A 171 -2.37 21.17 -17.71
CA LEU A 171 -3.05 22.14 -16.85
C LEU A 171 -2.42 23.53 -16.97
N ARG A 172 -1.08 23.60 -16.88
CA ARG A 172 -0.30 24.84 -17.01
C ARG A 172 -0.55 25.56 -18.34
N LEU A 173 -0.74 24.81 -19.42
CA LEU A 173 -0.98 25.33 -20.77
C LEU A 173 -2.48 25.43 -21.15
N SER A 174 -3.39 25.08 -20.24
CA SER A 174 -4.82 25.07 -20.52
C SER A 174 -5.37 26.49 -20.67
N GLU A 175 -5.83 26.83 -21.88
CA GLU A 175 -6.42 28.14 -22.17
C GLU A 175 -7.68 28.41 -21.34
N CYS A 176 -8.47 27.37 -21.07
CA CYS A 176 -9.66 27.46 -20.23
C CYS A 176 -9.30 27.89 -18.80
N VAL A 177 -8.34 27.19 -18.19
CA VAL A 177 -7.91 27.46 -16.81
C VAL A 177 -7.19 28.81 -16.71
N GLN A 178 -6.36 29.15 -17.70
CA GLN A 178 -5.72 30.45 -17.77
C GLN A 178 -6.76 31.58 -17.88
N THR A 179 -7.79 31.42 -18.71
CA THR A 179 -8.85 32.41 -18.88
C THR A 179 -9.66 32.58 -17.61
N GLU A 180 -10.04 31.48 -16.96
CA GLU A 180 -10.75 31.50 -15.67
C GLU A 180 -9.92 32.21 -14.58
N CYS A 181 -8.63 31.86 -14.45
CA CYS A 181 -7.74 32.50 -13.50
C CYS A 181 -7.58 33.99 -13.80
N VAL A 182 -7.35 34.39 -15.06
CA VAL A 182 -7.26 35.80 -15.45
C VAL A 182 -8.54 36.56 -15.08
N SER A 183 -9.71 35.98 -15.34
CA SER A 183 -10.98 36.59 -14.92
C SER A 183 -11.06 36.78 -13.41
N LEU A 184 -10.57 35.84 -12.62
CA LEU A 184 -10.49 35.98 -11.16
C LEU A 184 -9.55 37.10 -10.73
N PHE A 185 -8.37 37.25 -11.34
CA PHE A 185 -7.47 38.37 -11.04
C PHE A 185 -8.15 39.71 -11.31
N ILE A 186 -8.80 39.86 -12.46
CA ILE A 186 -9.51 41.08 -12.85
C ILE A 186 -10.66 41.37 -11.87
N LEU A 187 -11.47 40.35 -11.54
CA LEU A 187 -12.57 40.47 -10.58
C LEU A 187 -12.10 40.88 -9.18
N ASN A 188 -10.88 40.49 -8.78
CA ASN A 188 -10.26 40.88 -7.52
C ASN A 188 -9.49 42.22 -7.60
N GLY A 189 -9.59 42.95 -8.72
CA GLY A 189 -9.02 44.29 -8.87
C GLY A 189 -7.54 44.32 -9.27
N CYS A 190 -7.03 43.26 -9.92
CA CYS A 190 -5.68 43.28 -10.48
C CYS A 190 -5.61 44.17 -11.73
N GLU A 191 -4.65 45.09 -11.75
CA GLU A 191 -4.41 46.02 -12.87
C GLU A 191 -3.31 45.56 -13.84
N GLU A 192 -2.62 44.46 -13.53
CA GLU A 192 -1.59 43.89 -14.40
C GLU A 192 -2.18 43.34 -15.70
N LYS A 193 -1.37 43.29 -16.76
CA LYS A 193 -1.85 42.84 -18.08
C LYS A 193 -2.18 41.35 -18.06
N ARG A 194 -3.06 40.96 -18.97
CA ARG A 194 -3.45 39.55 -19.17
C ARG A 194 -2.24 38.65 -19.39
N GLU A 195 -1.31 39.09 -20.23
CA GLU A 195 -0.11 38.31 -20.59
C GLU A 195 0.79 38.09 -19.37
N ASP A 196 0.92 39.09 -18.51
CA ASP A 196 1.72 39.02 -17.29
C ASP A 196 1.09 38.08 -16.26
N ILE A 197 -0.23 38.11 -16.10
CA ILE A 197 -0.98 37.18 -15.25
C ILE A 197 -0.80 35.74 -15.73
N ILE A 198 -0.90 35.50 -17.05
CA ILE A 198 -0.68 34.16 -17.63
C ILE A 198 0.74 33.69 -17.37
N HIS A 199 1.74 34.55 -17.56
CA HIS A 199 3.13 34.17 -17.29
C HIS A 199 3.35 33.81 -15.82
N PHE A 200 2.81 34.61 -14.89
CA PHE A 200 2.82 34.31 -13.46
C PHE A 200 2.17 32.95 -13.15
N LEU A 201 0.99 32.66 -13.73
CA LEU A 201 0.31 31.38 -13.53
C LEU A 201 1.16 30.20 -13.99
N GLN A 202 1.90 30.36 -15.08
CA GLN A 202 2.80 29.33 -15.59
C GLN A 202 3.97 29.07 -14.64
N GLU A 203 4.56 30.11 -14.05
CA GLU A 203 5.64 29.97 -13.06
C GLU A 203 5.12 29.38 -11.75
N PHE A 204 3.97 29.83 -11.26
CA PHE A 204 3.33 29.28 -10.06
C PHE A 204 3.05 27.78 -10.22
N LEU A 205 2.42 27.39 -11.33
CA LEU A 205 2.14 25.99 -11.64
C LEU A 205 3.41 25.17 -11.92
N LEU A 206 4.51 25.78 -12.36
CA LEU A 206 5.75 25.04 -12.53
C LEU A 206 6.32 24.55 -11.19
N GLU A 207 6.19 25.35 -10.14
CA GLU A 207 6.83 25.12 -8.84
C GLU A 207 5.96 24.36 -7.84
N LEU A 208 4.65 24.55 -7.92
CA LEU A 208 3.66 23.94 -7.04
C LEU A 208 3.76 22.41 -6.89
N PRO A 209 4.04 21.60 -7.95
CA PRO A 209 4.18 20.15 -7.80
C PRO A 209 5.23 19.75 -6.77
N SER A 210 6.37 20.44 -6.76
CA SER A 210 7.50 20.08 -5.89
C SER A 210 7.15 20.27 -4.41
N GLU A 211 6.45 21.36 -4.08
CA GLU A 211 5.99 21.67 -2.72
C GLU A 211 4.93 20.67 -2.24
N ILE A 212 3.94 20.34 -3.08
CA ILE A 212 2.89 19.37 -2.73
C ILE A 212 3.52 18.00 -2.44
N LEU A 213 4.44 17.53 -3.29
CA LEU A 213 5.12 16.25 -3.09
C LEU A 213 5.97 16.24 -1.81
N GLY A 214 6.69 17.33 -1.54
CA GLY A 214 7.48 17.49 -0.31
C GLY A 214 6.61 17.41 0.94
N ARG A 215 5.45 18.06 0.94
CA ARG A 215 4.48 18.03 2.04
C ARG A 215 3.85 16.67 2.26
N LEU A 216 3.41 16.02 1.18
CA LEU A 216 2.89 14.65 1.25
C LEU A 216 3.89 13.70 1.88
N LEU A 217 5.19 13.81 1.53
CA LEU A 217 6.26 13.05 2.16
C LEU A 217 6.39 13.35 3.65
N GLN A 218 6.37 14.63 4.03
CA GLN A 218 6.53 15.05 5.42
C GLN A 218 5.37 14.57 6.30
N GLU A 219 4.11 14.79 5.89
CA GLU A 219 2.94 14.38 6.66
C GLU A 219 2.86 12.87 6.84
N ASN A 220 3.14 12.12 5.77
CA ASN A 220 3.16 10.67 5.83
C ASN A 220 4.26 10.16 6.77
N ARG A 221 5.44 10.80 6.77
CA ARG A 221 6.51 10.50 7.74
C ARG A 221 6.12 10.84 9.17
N THR A 222 5.51 12.00 9.42
CA THR A 222 5.05 12.39 10.76
C THR A 222 4.00 11.41 11.29
N THR A 223 2.99 11.09 10.47
CA THR A 223 1.95 10.11 10.81
C THR A 223 2.54 8.73 11.08
N SER A 224 3.49 8.31 10.23
CA SER A 224 4.22 7.05 10.40
C SER A 224 5.02 7.04 11.71
N ASN A 225 5.73 8.11 12.04
CA ASN A 225 6.50 8.23 13.29
C ASN A 225 5.59 8.18 14.53
N THR A 226 4.49 8.93 14.54
CA THR A 226 3.52 8.90 15.64
C THR A 226 2.96 7.49 15.87
N LEU A 227 2.67 6.76 14.78
CA LEU A 227 2.22 5.37 14.86
C LEU A 227 3.36 4.41 15.22
N ALA A 228 4.59 4.70 14.81
CA ALA A 228 5.78 3.94 15.16
C ALA A 228 6.11 4.05 16.66
N ASP A 229 5.87 5.20 17.28
CA ASP A 229 5.99 5.39 18.73
C ASP A 229 4.97 4.53 19.50
N GLN A 230 3.84 4.19 18.86
CA GLN A 230 2.88 3.21 19.40
C GLN A 230 3.31 1.75 19.19
N ILE A 231 4.31 1.48 18.35
CA ILE A 231 4.89 0.14 18.20
C ILE A 231 5.96 -0.03 19.26
N SER A 232 5.67 -0.87 20.26
CA SER A 232 6.59 -1.17 21.36
C SER A 232 7.94 -1.68 20.84
N THR A 233 9.01 -1.49 21.61
CA THR A 233 10.34 -2.00 21.24
C THR A 233 10.35 -3.50 20.97
N MET A 234 9.54 -4.25 21.72
CA MET A 234 9.36 -5.69 21.52
C MET A 234 8.65 -6.00 20.19
N ASP A 235 7.59 -5.27 19.86
CA ASP A 235 6.92 -5.42 18.56
C ASP A 235 7.86 -5.06 17.40
N GLN A 236 8.71 -4.04 17.56
CA GLN A 236 9.71 -3.68 16.55
C GLN A 236 10.75 -4.81 16.36
N GLN A 237 11.16 -5.48 17.43
CA GLN A 237 12.03 -6.67 17.37
C GLN A 237 11.34 -7.85 16.65
N ILE A 238 10.06 -8.08 16.96
CA ILE A 238 9.24 -9.10 16.29
C ILE A 238 9.06 -8.78 14.81
N LEU A 239 8.79 -7.52 14.45
CA LEU A 239 8.69 -7.11 13.05
C LEU A 239 10.00 -7.32 12.30
N TYR A 240 11.15 -7.04 12.93
CA TYR A 240 12.46 -7.32 12.35
C TYR A 240 12.67 -8.83 12.10
N TYR A 241 12.23 -9.69 13.03
CA TYR A 241 12.19 -11.14 12.83
C TYR A 241 11.29 -11.52 11.65
N ILE A 242 10.07 -10.98 11.59
CA ILE A 242 9.10 -11.24 10.51
C ILE A 242 9.67 -10.82 9.16
N SER A 243 10.37 -9.69 9.06
CA SER A 243 11.06 -9.28 7.84
C SER A 243 12.04 -10.36 7.38
N GLY A 244 12.90 -10.88 8.26
CA GLY A 244 13.81 -11.97 7.93
C GLY A 244 13.11 -13.24 7.46
N PHE A 245 12.00 -13.60 8.12
CA PHE A 245 11.15 -14.73 7.75
C PHE A 245 10.51 -14.56 6.36
N ILE A 246 9.99 -13.37 6.05
CA ILE A 246 9.40 -13.07 4.74
C ILE A 246 10.41 -13.35 3.63
N VAL A 247 11.65 -12.87 3.75
CA VAL A 247 12.66 -13.11 2.72
C VAL A 247 12.98 -14.60 2.58
N ALA A 248 13.11 -15.32 3.70
CA ALA A 248 13.39 -16.75 3.69
C ALA A 248 12.25 -17.53 3.00
N ASN A 249 11.00 -17.20 3.32
CA ASN A 249 9.81 -17.82 2.74
C ASN A 249 9.72 -17.56 1.23
N LEU A 250 9.91 -16.31 0.80
CA LEU A 250 9.91 -15.95 -0.61
C LEU A 250 11.04 -16.63 -1.38
N LYS A 251 12.24 -16.77 -0.80
CA LYS A 251 13.35 -17.53 -1.41
C LYS A 251 13.01 -19.01 -1.54
N LYS A 252 12.37 -19.61 -0.53
CA LYS A 252 11.89 -21.01 -0.58
C LYS A 252 10.84 -21.20 -1.68
N LYS A 253 9.89 -20.27 -1.81
CA LYS A 253 8.90 -20.24 -2.90
C LYS A 253 9.57 -20.13 -4.27
N CYS A 254 10.56 -19.25 -4.42
CA CYS A 254 11.31 -19.08 -5.68
C CYS A 254 12.06 -20.34 -6.12
N ARG A 255 12.57 -21.15 -5.17
CA ARG A 255 13.25 -22.43 -5.50
C ARG A 255 12.32 -23.44 -6.18
N ARG A 256 11.00 -23.33 -5.99
CA ARG A 256 9.99 -24.18 -6.61
C ARG A 256 9.54 -23.68 -8.00
N MET A 257 9.97 -22.49 -8.41
CA MET A 257 9.61 -21.91 -9.72
C MET A 257 10.45 -22.49 -10.86
N THR A 258 9.97 -22.35 -12.10
CA THR A 258 10.71 -22.70 -13.33
C THR A 258 12.02 -21.91 -13.44
N SER A 259 13.05 -22.51 -14.07
CA SER A 259 14.41 -21.96 -14.10
C SER A 259 14.51 -20.55 -14.68
N ALA A 260 13.74 -20.23 -15.73
CA ALA A 260 13.76 -18.92 -16.39
C ALA A 260 13.28 -17.76 -15.50
N CYS A 261 12.27 -17.98 -14.64
CA CYS A 261 11.74 -16.96 -13.74
C CYS A 261 12.47 -16.90 -12.39
N ARG A 262 13.22 -17.96 -12.06
CA ARG A 262 13.88 -18.14 -10.76
C ARG A 262 15.05 -17.18 -10.56
N GLU A 263 15.94 -17.08 -11.55
CA GLU A 263 17.20 -16.32 -11.44
C GLU A 263 16.93 -14.83 -11.15
N GLY A 264 16.06 -14.21 -11.95
CA GLY A 264 15.72 -12.79 -11.82
C GLY A 264 14.99 -12.47 -10.50
N ARG A 265 14.16 -13.38 -10.00
CA ARG A 265 13.43 -13.18 -8.73
C ARG A 265 14.32 -13.41 -7.51
N LEU A 266 15.25 -14.37 -7.56
CA LEU A 266 16.25 -14.57 -6.51
C LEU A 266 17.16 -13.35 -6.36
N GLN A 267 17.63 -12.76 -7.46
CA GLN A 267 18.43 -11.53 -7.42
C GLN A 267 17.70 -10.37 -6.74
N LEU A 268 16.39 -10.21 -6.97
CA LEU A 268 15.59 -9.20 -6.29
C LEU A 268 15.49 -9.50 -4.78
N LEU A 269 15.25 -10.75 -4.41
CA LEU A 269 15.16 -11.17 -3.00
C LEU A 269 16.49 -11.08 -2.26
N GLU A 270 17.63 -11.14 -2.96
CA GLU A 270 18.93 -10.87 -2.35
C GLU A 270 19.07 -9.43 -1.87
N LYS A 271 18.52 -8.45 -2.60
CA LYS A 271 18.54 -7.03 -2.19
C LYS A 271 17.73 -6.74 -0.93
N LEU A 272 16.82 -7.63 -0.54
CA LEU A 272 16.04 -7.50 0.70
C LEU A 272 16.84 -7.89 1.96
N SER A 273 17.99 -8.55 1.79
CA SER A 273 18.83 -9.04 2.89
C SER A 273 20.18 -8.32 2.92
N CYS A 274 20.66 -7.95 4.09
CA CYS A 274 22.01 -7.41 4.25
C CYS A 274 23.08 -8.52 4.23
N LYS A 275 24.22 -8.23 3.60
CA LYS A 275 25.52 -8.77 4.03
C LYS A 275 26.08 -7.80 5.07
N ALA A 276 26.57 -8.31 6.19
CA ALA A 276 26.79 -7.55 7.43
C ALA A 276 27.54 -6.22 7.25
N GLU A 277 26.91 -5.12 7.67
CA GLU A 277 27.58 -3.84 7.97
C GLU A 277 27.33 -3.45 9.42
N ASN A 278 28.33 -2.83 10.06
CA ASN A 278 28.41 -2.68 11.52
C ASN A 278 27.74 -1.41 12.08
N SER A 279 26.96 -0.67 11.29
CA SER A 279 26.46 0.66 11.70
C SER A 279 25.06 1.03 11.17
N SER A 280 24.05 0.21 11.46
CA SER A 280 22.65 0.52 11.10
C SER A 280 21.75 0.76 12.32
N PHE A 281 20.64 1.49 12.16
CA PHE A 281 19.72 1.74 13.29
C PHE A 281 19.00 0.46 13.74
N VAL A 282 18.90 -0.55 12.85
CA VAL A 282 18.33 -1.87 13.16
C VAL A 282 19.28 -2.77 13.95
N THR A 283 20.54 -2.35 14.20
CA THR A 283 21.54 -3.13 14.95
C THR A 283 21.02 -3.57 16.32
N LYS A 284 20.23 -2.73 17.01
CA LYS A 284 19.60 -3.07 18.30
C LYS A 284 18.58 -4.22 18.19
N PHE A 285 17.90 -4.35 17.05
CA PHE A 285 16.98 -5.45 16.77
C PHE A 285 17.73 -6.70 16.32
N ASP A 286 18.79 -6.53 15.54
CA ASP A 286 19.66 -7.63 15.13
C ASP A 286 20.34 -8.31 16.33
N ALA A 287 20.80 -7.54 17.32
CA ALA A 287 21.35 -8.09 18.56
C ALA A 287 20.34 -8.98 19.31
N TRP A 288 19.08 -8.53 19.38
CA TRP A 288 18.00 -9.34 19.94
C TRP A 288 17.72 -10.58 19.08
N LEU A 289 17.68 -10.44 17.76
CA LEU A 289 17.46 -11.54 16.83
C LEU A 289 18.53 -12.62 16.98
N ARG A 290 19.81 -12.25 17.03
CA ARG A 290 20.93 -13.21 17.21
C ARG A 290 20.81 -14.02 18.50
N LYS A 291 20.28 -13.42 19.57
CA LYS A 291 20.08 -14.11 20.85
C LYS A 291 18.93 -15.11 20.81
N ASN A 292 17.90 -14.86 20.02
CA ASN A 292 16.67 -15.68 20.00
C ASN A 292 16.58 -16.60 18.78
N SER A 293 17.32 -16.32 17.71
CA SER A 293 17.38 -17.14 16.50
C SER A 293 18.19 -18.41 16.75
N ARG A 294 17.67 -19.54 16.26
CA ARG A 294 18.36 -20.84 16.26
C ARG A 294 19.13 -21.11 14.97
N GLY A 295 19.38 -20.06 14.17
CA GLY A 295 19.90 -20.17 12.80
C GLY A 295 18.77 -20.19 11.75
N GLY A 296 19.13 -20.00 10.49
CA GLY A 296 18.20 -20.07 9.35
C GLY A 296 17.42 -18.79 9.01
N LEU A 297 17.31 -17.83 9.93
CA LEU A 297 16.71 -16.53 9.62
C LEU A 297 17.66 -15.60 8.86
N LEU A 298 17.14 -14.94 7.83
CA LEU A 298 17.87 -13.92 7.09
C LEU A 298 17.82 -12.57 7.81
N ARG A 299 18.90 -11.80 7.68
CA ARG A 299 18.98 -10.43 8.22
C ARG A 299 18.49 -9.44 7.16
N PRO A 300 17.35 -8.78 7.37
CA PRO A 300 16.80 -7.82 6.40
C PRO A 300 17.66 -6.55 6.34
N THR A 301 17.61 -5.84 5.20
CA THR A 301 18.15 -4.48 5.10
C THR A 301 17.29 -3.48 5.88
N ASP A 302 17.86 -2.33 6.20
CA ASP A 302 17.16 -1.21 6.85
C ASP A 302 15.89 -0.81 6.10
N SER A 303 16.00 -0.53 4.80
CA SER A 303 14.86 -0.14 3.97
C SER A 303 13.79 -1.23 3.86
N PHE A 304 14.17 -2.51 3.90
CA PHE A 304 13.19 -3.60 3.87
C PHE A 304 12.47 -3.76 5.21
N TYR A 305 13.20 -3.60 6.32
CA TYR A 305 12.56 -3.50 7.63
C TYR A 305 11.59 -2.32 7.71
N LEU A 306 11.98 -1.15 7.21
CA LEU A 306 11.11 0.04 7.15
C LEU A 306 9.85 -0.24 6.33
N LEU A 307 9.98 -0.88 5.16
CA LEU A 307 8.83 -1.30 4.35
C LEU A 307 7.86 -2.19 5.15
N VAL A 308 8.36 -3.25 5.80
CA VAL A 308 7.51 -4.15 6.61
C VAL A 308 6.89 -3.44 7.81
N ARG A 309 7.61 -2.51 8.43
CA ARG A 309 7.08 -1.67 9.51
C ARG A 309 5.93 -0.80 9.02
N GLU A 310 6.03 -0.21 7.82
CA GLU A 310 4.93 0.56 7.23
C GLU A 310 3.70 -0.32 6.94
N LEU A 311 3.88 -1.60 6.59
CA LEU A 311 2.74 -2.52 6.46
C LEU A 311 1.98 -2.66 7.79
N GLU A 312 2.68 -2.83 8.92
CA GLU A 312 2.02 -2.89 10.24
C GLU A 312 1.34 -1.56 10.58
N ILE A 313 1.95 -0.43 10.23
CA ILE A 313 1.35 0.90 10.43
C ILE A 313 0.04 1.02 9.64
N VAL A 314 -0.01 0.54 8.39
CA VAL A 314 -1.25 0.51 7.59
C VAL A 314 -2.32 -0.33 8.28
N ILE A 315 -2.00 -1.50 8.83
CA ILE A 315 -2.97 -2.32 9.58
C ILE A 315 -3.50 -1.57 10.80
N ARG A 316 -2.63 -0.90 11.57
CA ARG A 316 -3.02 -0.18 12.79
C ARG A 316 -3.93 1.02 12.53
N LYS A 317 -3.91 1.57 11.30
CA LYS A 317 -4.83 2.63 10.88
C LYS A 317 -6.26 2.13 10.61
N ILE A 318 -6.48 0.83 10.50
CA ILE A 318 -7.78 0.25 10.15
C ILE A 318 -8.53 -0.12 11.44
N PRO A 319 -9.61 0.60 11.80
CA PRO A 319 -10.44 0.21 12.93
C PRO A 319 -11.11 -1.14 12.63
N ASP A 320 -11.12 -2.04 13.63
CA ASP A 320 -11.77 -3.35 13.60
C ASP A 320 -11.29 -4.35 12.54
N TYR A 321 -10.00 -4.71 12.56
CA TYR A 321 -9.38 -5.79 11.75
C TYR A 321 -10.00 -7.21 11.96
N SER A 322 -11.16 -7.35 12.61
CA SER A 322 -11.71 -8.64 13.08
C SER A 322 -12.66 -9.38 12.12
N HIS A 323 -12.90 -8.90 10.89
CA HIS A 323 -13.89 -9.52 9.98
C HIS A 323 -13.31 -9.93 8.60
N SER A 324 -13.76 -11.07 8.08
CA SER A 324 -13.20 -11.80 6.93
C SER A 324 -13.22 -11.07 5.57
N HIS A 325 -13.91 -9.93 5.44
CA HIS A 325 -13.93 -9.09 4.23
C HIS A 325 -12.84 -8.01 4.20
N ILE A 326 -12.00 -7.95 5.24
CA ILE A 326 -11.00 -6.90 5.44
C ILE A 326 -9.70 -7.18 4.65
N SER A 327 -9.39 -8.45 4.33
CA SER A 327 -8.11 -8.81 3.72
C SER A 327 -7.86 -8.17 2.34
N CYS A 328 -8.86 -8.09 1.45
CA CYS A 328 -8.67 -7.45 0.14
C CYS A 328 -8.46 -5.95 0.27
N LYS A 329 -9.28 -5.27 1.08
CA LYS A 329 -9.18 -3.82 1.31
C LYS A 329 -7.88 -3.43 2.00
N VAL A 330 -7.39 -4.22 2.96
CA VAL A 330 -6.10 -3.99 3.61
C VAL A 330 -4.96 -4.13 2.63
N LYS A 331 -5.00 -5.18 1.80
CA LYS A 331 -3.99 -5.42 0.78
C LYS A 331 -3.94 -4.25 -0.22
N GLU A 332 -5.10 -3.82 -0.73
CA GLU A 332 -5.22 -2.63 -1.59
C GLU A 332 -4.63 -1.40 -0.90
N SER A 333 -5.02 -1.14 0.36
CA SER A 333 -4.50 -0.01 1.15
C SER A 333 -2.96 -0.06 1.34
N MET A 334 -2.38 -1.26 1.46
CA MET A 334 -0.93 -1.44 1.55
C MET A 334 -0.24 -1.20 0.21
N MET A 335 -0.82 -1.71 -0.88
CA MET A 335 -0.32 -1.52 -2.25
C MET A 335 -0.36 -0.05 -2.67
N GLU A 336 -1.37 0.69 -2.24
CA GLU A 336 -1.56 2.12 -2.53
C GLU A 336 -0.81 3.03 -1.54
N SER A 337 -0.26 2.47 -0.46
CA SER A 337 0.42 3.27 0.56
C SER A 337 1.66 3.95 0.00
N PHE A 338 1.65 5.27 0.05
CA PHE A 338 2.74 6.11 -0.44
C PHE A 338 4.09 5.77 0.23
N MET A 339 4.10 5.55 1.55
CA MET A 339 5.34 5.20 2.29
C MET A 339 5.84 3.78 1.99
N VAL A 340 4.93 2.82 1.79
CA VAL A 340 5.30 1.45 1.41
C VAL A 340 6.03 1.47 0.07
N ASN A 341 5.45 2.18 -0.91
CA ASN A 341 6.07 2.31 -2.22
C ASN A 341 7.36 3.14 -2.20
N HIS A 342 7.45 4.17 -1.35
CA HIS A 342 8.69 4.94 -1.16
C HIS A 342 9.85 4.03 -0.73
N TYR A 343 9.66 3.18 0.30
CA TYR A 343 10.70 2.26 0.75
C TYR A 343 10.97 1.13 -0.25
N LEU A 344 9.95 0.69 -1.00
CA LEU A 344 10.14 -0.28 -2.09
C LEU A 344 11.09 0.28 -3.17
N LYS A 345 10.90 1.54 -3.58
CA LYS A 345 11.80 2.19 -4.53
C LYS A 345 13.22 2.34 -4.01
N GLN A 346 13.39 2.70 -2.73
CA GLN A 346 14.72 2.82 -2.13
C GLN A 346 15.50 1.49 -2.20
N LEU A 347 14.81 0.35 -2.10
CA LEU A 347 15.45 -0.97 -2.19
C LEU A 347 15.94 -1.33 -3.61
N PHE A 348 15.22 -0.88 -4.64
CA PHE A 348 15.44 -1.36 -6.00
C PHE A 348 15.96 -0.28 -6.97
N GLY A 349 16.00 0.98 -6.55
CA GLY A 349 16.43 2.13 -7.33
C GLY A 349 15.30 2.73 -8.17
N GLU A 350 15.35 4.05 -8.43
CA GLU A 350 14.30 4.76 -9.17
C GLU A 350 14.20 4.37 -10.66
N ASN A 351 15.26 3.79 -11.22
CA ASN A 351 15.38 3.40 -12.64
C ASN A 351 15.11 1.91 -12.88
N SER A 352 14.44 1.21 -11.97
CA SER A 352 14.01 -0.16 -12.24
C SER A 352 12.89 -0.16 -13.27
N GLU A 353 13.21 -0.50 -14.53
CA GLU A 353 12.20 -0.74 -15.59
C GLU A 353 11.29 -1.95 -15.27
N ARG A 354 11.63 -2.76 -14.26
CA ARG A 354 10.81 -3.90 -13.85
C ARG A 354 9.64 -3.45 -13.00
N ASP A 355 8.45 -3.95 -13.34
CA ASP A 355 7.28 -3.88 -12.48
C ASP A 355 7.53 -4.65 -11.17
N LEU A 356 7.54 -3.91 -10.06
CA LEU A 356 7.76 -4.43 -8.71
C LEU A 356 6.45 -4.81 -8.01
N SER A 357 5.29 -4.53 -8.60
CA SER A 357 3.97 -4.83 -8.02
C SER A 357 3.80 -6.31 -7.66
N PRO A 358 4.22 -7.28 -8.52
CA PRO A 358 4.12 -8.70 -8.20
C PRO A 358 5.05 -9.15 -7.06
N LEU A 359 6.13 -8.40 -6.79
CA LEU A 359 7.01 -8.65 -5.65
C LEU A 359 6.40 -8.08 -4.37
N LEU A 360 5.90 -6.85 -4.43
CA LEU A 360 5.23 -6.20 -3.31
C LEU A 360 4.00 -6.99 -2.86
N GLU A 361 3.20 -7.47 -3.82
CA GLU A 361 2.05 -8.31 -3.57
C GLU A 361 2.43 -9.61 -2.84
N ASP A 362 3.50 -10.27 -3.26
CA ASP A 362 4.00 -11.48 -2.59
C ASP A 362 4.48 -11.18 -1.16
N ILE A 363 5.18 -10.06 -0.95
CA ILE A 363 5.61 -9.60 0.38
C ILE A 363 4.39 -9.37 1.28
N ILE A 364 3.38 -8.64 0.79
CA ILE A 364 2.15 -8.33 1.53
C ILE A 364 1.38 -9.61 1.84
N CYS A 365 1.26 -10.54 0.90
CA CYS A 365 0.58 -11.81 1.10
C CYS A 365 1.23 -12.62 2.23
N VAL A 366 2.56 -12.74 2.25
CA VAL A 366 3.27 -13.44 3.35
C VAL A 366 3.06 -12.70 4.67
N PHE A 367 3.19 -11.37 4.68
CA PHE A 367 3.00 -10.55 5.87
C PHE A 367 1.58 -10.69 6.47
N LEU A 368 0.54 -10.54 5.64
CA LEU A 368 -0.86 -10.69 6.05
C LEU A 368 -1.16 -12.11 6.53
N THR A 369 -0.54 -13.13 5.93
CA THR A 369 -0.67 -14.52 6.38
C THR A 369 -0.13 -14.68 7.80
N VAL A 370 1.12 -14.26 8.05
CA VAL A 370 1.73 -14.30 9.38
C VAL A 370 0.88 -13.53 10.39
N ARG A 371 0.44 -12.32 10.02
CA ARG A 371 -0.37 -11.46 10.88
C ARG A 371 -1.75 -12.06 11.18
N GLY A 372 -2.39 -12.65 10.18
CA GLY A 372 -3.70 -13.31 10.29
C GLY A 372 -3.65 -14.50 11.24
N PHE A 373 -2.66 -15.38 11.10
CA PHE A 373 -2.46 -16.50 12.01
C PHE A 373 -2.15 -16.04 13.44
N ALA A 374 -1.32 -15.00 13.60
CA ALA A 374 -1.03 -14.41 14.91
C ALA A 374 -2.30 -13.94 15.62
N THR A 375 -3.13 -13.16 14.91
CA THR A 375 -4.40 -12.65 15.43
C THR A 375 -5.37 -13.78 15.75
N ALA A 376 -5.50 -14.77 14.86
CA ALA A 376 -6.35 -15.94 15.09
C ALA A 376 -5.92 -16.76 16.31
N ARG A 377 -4.60 -16.95 16.52
CA ARG A 377 -4.05 -17.64 17.70
C ARG A 377 -4.37 -16.89 18.99
N VAL A 378 -4.18 -15.57 19.01
CA VAL A 378 -4.53 -14.73 20.17
C VAL A 378 -6.03 -14.80 20.47
N LEU A 379 -6.88 -14.71 19.45
CA LEU A 379 -8.33 -14.80 19.60
C LEU A 379 -8.73 -16.19 20.15
N ARG A 380 -8.17 -17.26 19.58
CA ARG A 380 -8.40 -18.64 20.04
C ARG A 380 -7.99 -18.82 21.50
N ASN A 381 -6.84 -18.30 21.91
CA ASN A 381 -6.36 -18.40 23.29
C ASN A 381 -7.28 -17.66 24.28
N LYS A 382 -7.76 -16.46 23.89
CA LYS A 382 -8.75 -15.70 24.66
C LYS A 382 -10.06 -16.47 24.80
N LEU A 383 -10.58 -17.03 23.70
CA LEU A 383 -11.83 -17.81 23.70
C LEU A 383 -11.72 -19.13 24.46
N SER A 384 -10.53 -19.74 24.49
CA SER A 384 -10.29 -21.00 25.20
C SER A 384 -10.10 -20.81 26.72
N GLY A 385 -10.21 -19.58 27.25
CA GLY A 385 -9.99 -19.29 28.66
C GLY A 385 -8.56 -19.56 29.15
N ARG A 386 -7.62 -19.83 28.23
CA ARG A 386 -6.21 -20.05 28.57
C ARG A 386 -5.53 -18.69 28.72
N THR A 387 -5.59 -18.12 29.91
CA THR A 387 -4.63 -17.10 30.35
C THR A 387 -3.24 -17.74 30.43
N SER A 388 -2.39 -17.45 29.44
CA SER A 388 -0.94 -17.66 29.42
C SER A 388 -0.39 -18.88 30.20
N LYS A 389 -0.95 -20.07 30.03
CA LYS A 389 -0.23 -21.28 30.43
C LYS A 389 0.84 -21.50 29.37
N GLN A 390 2.10 -21.30 29.79
CA GLN A 390 3.31 -21.71 29.11
C GLN A 390 3.02 -22.98 28.31
N SER A 391 3.00 -22.87 26.99
CA SER A 391 3.10 -24.02 26.13
C SER A 391 4.50 -24.57 26.37
N ASP A 392 4.62 -25.59 27.20
CA ASP A 392 5.81 -26.41 27.24
C ASP A 392 6.00 -26.93 25.82
N SER A 393 7.13 -26.59 25.20
CA SER A 393 7.50 -27.13 23.90
C SER A 393 7.33 -28.66 23.92
N LEU A 394 6.85 -29.25 22.83
CA LEU A 394 6.71 -30.72 22.68
C LEU A 394 7.94 -31.51 23.16
N ARG A 395 9.14 -30.90 23.09
CA ARG A 395 10.40 -31.45 23.61
C ARG A 395 10.53 -31.47 25.15
N GLN A 396 9.98 -30.49 25.87
CA GLN A 396 9.94 -30.51 27.34
C GLN A 396 8.98 -31.57 27.86
N ALA A 397 7.83 -31.74 27.20
CA ALA A 397 6.86 -32.80 27.52
C ALA A 397 7.42 -34.21 27.22
N LEU A 398 8.30 -34.35 26.22
CA LEU A 398 8.97 -35.62 25.92
C LEU A 398 10.17 -35.90 26.84
N LYS A 399 10.91 -34.87 27.28
CA LYS A 399 11.99 -35.02 28.27
C LYS A 399 11.47 -35.39 29.66
N SER A 400 10.32 -34.87 30.07
CA SER A 400 9.70 -35.25 31.34
C SER A 400 9.13 -36.67 31.34
N LYS A 401 8.77 -37.21 30.16
CA LYS A 401 8.31 -38.60 30.00
C LYS A 401 9.43 -39.65 30.02
N ASN A 402 10.68 -39.27 29.76
CA ASN A 402 11.82 -40.19 29.79
C ASN A 402 12.48 -40.33 31.18
N ASN A 403 12.01 -39.59 32.18
CA ASN A 403 12.52 -39.63 33.55
C ASN A 403 11.52 -40.29 34.54
N ASN A 404 10.54 -41.05 34.06
CA ASN A 404 9.69 -41.91 34.88
C ASN A 404 9.86 -43.37 34.47
#